data_AF-A0A435CWF4-F1
#
_entry.id   AF-A0A435CWF4-F1
#
_cell.length_a   1.000
_cell.length_b   1.000
_cell.length_c   1.000
_cell.angle_alpha   90.00
_cell.angle_beta   90.00
_cell.angle_gamma   90.00
#
_symmetry.space_group_name_H-M   'P 1'
#
loop_
_entity.id
_entity.type
_entity.pdbx_description
1 polymer ?
#
loop_
_entity_poly.entity_id
_entity_poly.type
_entity_poly.pdbx_seq_one_letter_code
_entity_poly.pdbx_strand_id
1 'polypeptide(L)' 'MPRAAIEANERMNLRVAAQQKATLMRAAALVHADLTEFVTRAALREAEAVIKSAERIEVSERDFLRVL' A
#
# COMPACT_ATOMS: atom_id res chain seq x y z
N MET A 1 -34.29 3.22 11.33
CA MET A 1 -33.43 4.20 10.64
C MET A 1 -32.24 3.45 10.04
N PRO A 2 -32.14 3.29 8.71
CA PRO A 2 -30.99 2.62 8.08
C PRO A 2 -29.75 3.52 8.19
N ARG A 3 -28.66 3.00 8.78
CA ARG A 3 -27.38 3.72 8.86
C ARG A 3 -26.70 3.64 7.50
N ALA A 4 -26.54 4.79 6.84
CA ALA A 4 -25.69 4.91 5.65
C ALA A 4 -24.29 4.36 5.96
N ALA A 5 -23.73 3.60 5.02
CA ALA A 5 -22.38 3.07 5.14
C ALA A 5 -21.40 4.22 5.40
N ILE A 6 -20.66 4.13 6.50
CA ILE A 6 -19.58 5.08 6.81
C ILE A 6 -18.41 4.73 5.89
N GLU A 7 -18.51 5.10 4.60
CA GLU A 7 -17.49 4.83 3.57
C GLU A 7 -16.32 5.82 3.59
N ALA A 8 -16.36 6.85 4.44
CA ALA A 8 -15.32 7.90 4.48
C ALA A 8 -14.41 7.79 5.71
N ASN A 9 -14.05 6.57 6.15
CA ASN A 9 -12.98 6.42 7.14
C ASN A 9 -11.64 6.19 6.44
N GLU A 10 -11.06 7.27 5.93
CA GLU A 10 -9.73 7.28 5.31
C GLU A 10 -8.60 7.04 6.32
N ARG A 11 -8.91 6.95 7.62
CA ARG A 11 -7.91 6.76 8.68
C ARG A 11 -7.56 5.28 8.83
N MET A 12 -6.37 4.95 8.38
CA MET A 12 -5.75 3.65 8.63
C MET A 12 -5.11 3.61 10.01
N ASN A 13 -5.64 2.76 10.91
CA ASN A 13 -5.03 2.51 12.22
C ASN A 13 -4.07 1.33 12.13
N LEU A 14 -2.77 1.60 12.27
CA LEU A 14 -1.73 0.57 12.26
C LEU A 14 -1.17 0.37 13.67
N ARG A 15 -1.13 -0.88 14.14
CA ARG A 15 -0.40 -1.25 15.36
C ARG A 15 1.03 -1.62 14.99
N VAL A 16 1.99 -0.92 15.59
CA VAL A 16 3.42 -1.09 15.33
C VAL A 16 4.14 -1.20 16.67
N ALA A 17 5.10 -2.11 16.81
CA ALA A 17 5.90 -2.19 18.03
C ALA A 17 6.71 -0.89 18.22
N ALA A 18 6.98 -0.51 19.47
CA ALA A 18 7.66 0.74 19.78
C ALA A 18 9.03 0.86 19.07
N GLN A 19 9.78 -0.23 18.99
CA GLN A 19 11.07 -0.28 18.31
C GLN A 19 10.94 -0.04 16.80
N GLN A 20 9.96 -0.67 16.14
CA GLN A 20 9.69 -0.47 14.72
C GLN A 20 9.24 0.97 14.44
N LYS A 21 8.39 1.54 15.30
CA LYS A 21 7.99 2.95 15.20
C LYS A 21 9.20 3.89 15.30
N ALA A 22 10.13 3.64 16.23
CA ALA A 22 11.34 4.45 16.35
C ALA A 22 12.21 4.40 15.09
N THR A 23 12.38 3.22 14.49
CA THR A 23 13.09 3.06 13.23
C THR A 23 12.41 3.83 12.09
N LEU A 24 11.09 3.71 11.95
CA LEU A 24 10.33 4.42 10.92
C LEU A 24 10.40 5.93 11.10
N MET A 25 10.30 6.44 12.34
CA MET A 25 10.43 7.87 12.62
C MET A 25 11.82 8.40 12.26
N ARG A 26 12.88 7.64 12.59
CA ARG A 26 14.25 8.01 12.22
C ARG A 26 14.42 8.04 10.70
N ALA A 27 13.89 7.05 9.98
CA ALA A 27 13.94 7.00 8.53
C ALA A 27 13.16 8.18 7.89
N ALA A 28 11.98 8.50 8.41
CA ALA A 28 11.18 9.64 7.97
C ALA A 28 11.93 10.97 8.17
N ALA A 29 12.57 11.15 9.33
CA ALA A 29 13.38 12.33 9.63
C ALA A 29 14.58 12.50 8.67
N LEU A 30 15.24 11.40 8.27
CA LEU A 30 16.36 11.44 7.32
C LEU A 30 15.93 11.86 5.91
N VAL A 31 14.68 11.61 5.54
CA VAL A 31 14.12 11.95 4.23
C VAL A 31 13.31 13.25 4.30
N HIS A 32 13.36 13.97 5.42
CA HIS A 32 12.60 15.20 5.68
C HIS A 32 11.11 15.05 5.38
N ALA A 33 10.53 13.91 5.72
CA ALA A 33 9.13 13.59 5.51
C ALA A 33 8.44 13.24 6.83
N ASP A 34 7.11 13.42 6.86
CA ASP A 34 6.30 12.97 7.99
C ASP A 34 6.23 11.43 8.03
N LEU A 35 6.04 10.87 9.23
CA LEU A 35 5.93 9.42 9.42
C LEU A 35 4.79 8.83 8.57
N THR A 36 3.65 9.52 8.53
CA THR A 36 2.49 9.08 7.74
C THR A 36 2.83 9.04 6.26
N GLU A 37 3.40 10.11 5.71
CA GLU A 37 3.79 10.19 4.31
C GLU A 37 4.86 9.16 3.95
N PHE A 38 5.83 8.96 4.83
CA PHE A 38 6.88 7.97 4.65
C PHE A 38 6.30 6.55 4.55
N VAL A 39 5.40 6.19 5.47
CA VAL A 39 4.77 4.86 5.52
C VAL A 39 3.80 4.67 4.35
N THR A 40 2.95 5.65 4.04
CA THR A 40 2.00 5.53 2.93
C THR A 40 2.70 5.42 1.60
N ARG A 41 3.72 6.24 1.34
CA ARG A 41 4.51 6.17 0.11
C ARG A 41 5.23 4.83 -0.04
N ALA A 42 5.79 4.29 1.04
CA ALA A 42 6.42 2.98 1.01
C ALA A 42 5.40 1.85 0.74
N ALA A 43 4.25 1.89 1.42
CA ALA A 43 3.18 0.90 1.25
C ALA A 43 2.56 0.95 -0.16
N LEU A 44 2.34 2.14 -0.72
CA LEU A 44 1.78 2.30 -2.07
C LEU A 44 2.69 1.71 -3.14
N ARG A 45 4.00 1.96 -3.07
CA ARG A 45 4.95 1.38 -4.03
C ARG A 45 4.96 -0.14 -3.98
N GLU A 46 4.93 -0.71 -2.77
CA GLU A 46 4.89 -2.18 -2.61
C GLU A 46 3.57 -2.74 -3.14
N ALA A 47 2.44 -2.09 -2.83
CA ALA A 47 1.13 -2.49 -3.33
C ALA A 47 1.06 -2.44 -4.86
N GLU A 48 1.54 -1.37 -5.48
CA GLU A 48 1.62 -1.25 -6.94
C GLU A 48 2.50 -2.35 -7.56
N ALA A 49 3.63 -2.67 -6.94
CA ALA A 49 4.51 -3.74 -7.40
C ALA A 49 3.82 -5.12 -7.32
N VAL A 50 3.12 -5.39 -6.22
CA VAL A 50 2.35 -6.63 -6.03
C VAL A 50 1.21 -6.71 -7.05
N ILE A 51 0.41 -5.66 -7.22
CA ILE A 51 -0.69 -5.60 -8.20
C ILE A 51 -0.14 -5.84 -9.61
N LYS A 52 0.90 -5.10 -10.01
CA LYS A 52 1.53 -5.25 -11.32
C LYS A 52 2.07 -6.67 -11.55
N SER A 53 2.63 -7.30 -10.51
CA SER A 53 3.11 -8.67 -10.62
C SER A 53 1.98 -9.68 -10.79
N ALA A 54 0.86 -9.50 -10.07
CA ALA A 54 -0.31 -10.37 -10.17
C ALA A 54 -1.01 -10.20 -11.52
N GLU A 55 -1.22 -8.97 -11.98
CA GLU A 55 -1.86 -8.68 -13.28
C GLU A 55 -1.01 -9.15 -14.46
N ARG A 56 0.33 -9.06 -14.35
CA ARG A 56 1.23 -9.54 -15.40
C ARG A 56 1.20 -11.08 -15.57
N ILE A 57 0.85 -11.82 -14.51
CA ILE A 57 0.69 -13.28 -14.57
C ILE A 57 -0.62 -13.65 -15.27
N GLU A 58 -1.73 -12.92 -15.03
CA GLU A 58 -3.01 -13.22 -15.68
C GLU A 58 -3.03 -12.91 -17.19
N VAL A 59 -2.31 -11.88 -17.64
CA VAL A 59 -2.23 -11.52 -19.07
C VAL A 59 -1.41 -12.55 -19.86
N SER A 60 -0.40 -13.18 -19.25
CA SER A 60 0.42 -14.22 -19.88
C SER A 60 -0.36 -15.47 -20.28
N GLU A 61 -1.37 -15.89 -19.50
CA GLU A 61 -2.18 -17.07 -19.83
C GLU A 61 -3.30 -16.75 -20.83
N ARG A 62 -3.87 -15.54 -20.81
CA ARG A 62 -4.95 -15.13 -21.72
C ARG A 62 -4.47 -14.67 -23.09
N ASP A 63 -3.26 -14.11 -23.19
CA ASP A 63 -2.74 -13.58 -24.46
C ASP A 63 -2.13 -14.65 -25.37
N PHE A 64 -1.82 -15.85 -24.86
CA PHE A 64 -1.30 -16.94 -25.71
C PHE A 64 -2.39 -17.59 -26.59
N LEU A 65 -3.68 -17.40 -26.30
CA LEU A 65 -4.80 -17.99 -27.05
C LEU A 65 -5.44 -17.05 -28.09
N ARG A 66 -4.95 -15.81 -28.25
CA ARG A 66 -5.48 -14.83 -29.23
C ARG A 66 -4.49 -14.37 -30.30
N VAL A 67 -3.28 -14.95 -30.33
CA VAL A 67 -2.23 -14.61 -31.33
C VAL A 67 -1.97 -15.76 -32.32
N LEU A 68 -2.81 -16.79 -32.35
CA LEU A 68 -2.79 -17.83 -33.40
C LEU A 68 -4.09 -17.87 -34.18
#